data_AF-A0A3Q2X9H8-F1
#
_entry.id   AF-A0A3Q2X9H8-F1
#
_cell.length_a   1.000
_cell.length_b   1.000
_cell.length_c   1.000
_cell.angle_alpha   90.00
_cell.angle_beta   90.00
_cell.angle_gamma   90.00
#
_symmetry.space_group_name_H-M   'P 1'
#
loop_
_entity.id
_entity.type
_entity.pdbx_description
1 polymer ?
#
loop_
_entity_poly.entity_id
_entity_poly.type
_entity_poly.pdbx_seq_one_letter_code
_entity_poly.pdbx_strand_id
1 'polypeptide(L)'
;SSLFQTSGDKEKKTKKKSAKAEESDDSESEKEEKSKKKKGKGKKKKERAPSPEIEFDNLEKFVMEPAPQGTTVKCRVTRDQRGMDKSMYPLYFLHLDNEKKTFLLAGRKRKKSATSNYLISIDATDLSRGGDNFIGKLSNLMGTKFTVFDNALNPEKALPDMSNARQELAAIIYETNVLGMKGPRRMSVIIPGMDRDNERVPLRPRNSQDYDGLLIRHQNRRMENLIELHNKTPVWNEETASHVLNFNGRVTQASIKNFQIVHSKDDYIVMQFGRIADDIFTLDYKYPMCAVQAFAIALSSFDGKIACE
;
A
#
# COMPACT_ATOMS: atom_id res chain seq x y z
N SER A 1 -8.34 87.40 16.84
CA SER A 1 -8.42 86.97 18.26
C SER A 1 -7.87 85.55 18.36
N SER A 2 -6.80 85.39 19.15
CA SER A 2 -6.10 84.18 19.63
C SER A 2 -5.84 83.01 18.67
N LEU A 3 -4.59 82.64 18.36
CA LEU A 3 -3.43 82.16 19.16
C LEU A 3 -3.37 80.62 19.31
N PHE A 4 -2.12 80.13 19.18
CA PHE A 4 -1.56 78.77 19.30
C PHE A 4 -1.67 77.89 18.04
N GLN A 5 -0.63 77.60 17.24
CA GLN A 5 0.84 77.53 17.40
C GLN A 5 1.35 76.63 18.54
N THR A 6 1.89 75.46 18.17
CA THR A 6 3.20 74.95 18.64
C THR A 6 3.77 73.89 17.65
N SER A 7 4.91 74.27 17.04
CA SER A 7 6.18 73.52 16.84
C SER A 7 6.15 72.02 16.45
N GLY A 8 6.78 71.51 15.37
CA GLY A 8 8.12 71.79 14.79
C GLY A 8 9.19 70.92 15.49
N ASP A 9 10.06 70.10 14.89
CA ASP A 9 10.67 70.07 13.54
C ASP A 9 11.45 68.73 13.33
N LYS A 10 11.56 68.26 12.06
CA LYS A 10 12.68 67.52 11.35
C LYS A 10 13.35 66.25 11.98
N GLU A 11 13.82 65.22 11.26
CA GLU A 11 14.44 65.16 9.91
C GLU A 11 14.60 63.70 9.34
N LYS A 12 14.42 63.57 8.01
CA LYS A 12 15.09 62.75 6.96
C LYS A 12 15.33 61.21 7.01
N LYS A 13 14.82 60.60 5.91
CA LYS A 13 15.43 59.65 4.93
C LYS A 13 15.89 58.25 5.40
N THR A 14 15.31 57.18 4.82
CA THR A 14 15.91 56.39 3.70
C THR A 14 15.00 55.24 3.20
N LYS A 15 15.19 54.87 1.92
CA LYS A 15 14.47 53.85 1.11
C LYS A 15 14.82 52.40 1.48
N LYS A 16 13.86 51.46 1.33
CA LYS A 16 14.03 50.10 0.76
C LYS A 16 12.65 49.44 0.58
N LYS A 17 12.11 49.35 -0.65
CA LYS A 17 12.13 48.24 -1.62
C LYS A 17 11.54 46.89 -1.14
N SER A 18 10.31 46.66 -1.60
CA SER A 18 9.64 45.43 -2.05
C SER A 18 10.38 44.08 -1.99
N ALA A 19 9.69 43.05 -1.50
CA ALA A 19 9.79 41.70 -2.05
C ALA A 19 8.46 40.95 -1.92
N LYS A 20 7.93 40.57 -3.08
CA LYS A 20 6.78 39.71 -3.35
C LYS A 20 7.31 38.27 -3.30
N ALA A 21 6.73 37.41 -2.47
CA ALA A 21 7.11 36.01 -2.43
C ALA A 21 6.41 35.27 -3.59
N GLU A 22 7.20 34.77 -4.53
CA GLU A 22 6.78 33.84 -5.57
C GLU A 22 6.86 32.40 -5.02
N GLU A 23 5.80 31.64 -5.26
CA GLU A 23 5.77 30.18 -5.14
C GLU A 23 6.81 29.58 -6.10
N SER A 24 7.65 28.70 -5.57
CA SER A 24 8.46 27.78 -6.39
C SER A 24 8.04 26.35 -6.06
N ASP A 25 7.57 25.70 -7.12
CA ASP A 25 7.30 24.28 -7.27
C ASP A 25 8.65 23.55 -7.30
N ASP A 26 8.93 22.72 -6.29
CA ASP A 26 10.18 21.96 -6.20
C ASP A 26 9.89 20.46 -6.29
N SER A 27 9.99 19.95 -7.51
CA SER A 27 10.04 18.52 -7.82
C SER A 27 11.46 18.02 -7.55
N GLU A 28 11.71 17.43 -6.39
CA GLU A 28 13.04 16.90 -6.08
C GLU A 28 13.40 15.67 -6.91
N SER A 29 14.59 15.75 -7.47
CA SER A 29 15.32 14.71 -8.20
C SER A 29 16.23 13.98 -7.22
N GLU A 30 16.06 12.67 -7.09
CA GLU A 30 16.97 11.82 -6.30
C GLU A 30 18.36 11.80 -6.95
N LYS A 31 19.37 12.36 -6.27
CA LYS A 31 20.78 12.33 -6.68
C LYS A 31 21.37 10.93 -6.52
N GLU A 32 21.88 10.37 -7.62
CA GLU A 32 22.73 9.18 -7.63
C GLU A 32 24.12 9.47 -7.04
N GLU A 33 24.48 8.79 -5.94
CA GLU A 33 25.88 8.65 -5.54
C GLU A 33 26.55 7.53 -6.37
N LYS A 34 27.35 7.93 -7.37
CA LYS A 34 28.21 7.01 -8.12
C LYS A 34 29.41 6.58 -7.27
N SER A 35 29.29 5.44 -6.59
CA SER A 35 30.46 4.72 -6.08
C SER A 35 31.09 3.87 -7.19
N LYS A 36 32.31 4.23 -7.62
CA LYS A 36 33.15 3.41 -8.50
C LYS A 36 33.52 2.11 -7.79
N LYS A 37 33.05 0.95 -8.27
CA LYS A 37 33.55 -0.37 -7.84
C LYS A 37 34.18 -1.16 -8.98
N LYS A 38 35.44 -1.56 -8.73
CA LYS A 38 36.32 -2.42 -9.51
C LYS A 38 35.62 -3.73 -9.93
N LYS A 39 35.96 -4.22 -11.13
CA LYS A 39 35.64 -5.56 -11.65
C LYS A 39 36.06 -6.63 -10.63
N GLY A 40 35.08 -7.26 -9.98
CA GLY A 40 35.24 -8.43 -9.13
C GLY A 40 34.51 -9.63 -9.75
N LYS A 41 35.18 -10.79 -9.73
CA LYS A 41 34.79 -12.08 -10.33
C LYS A 41 33.31 -12.46 -10.13
N GLY A 42 32.73 -13.04 -11.18
CA GLY A 42 31.33 -13.47 -11.26
C GLY A 42 30.89 -14.34 -10.09
N LYS A 43 29.95 -13.83 -9.29
CA LYS A 43 29.13 -14.62 -8.38
C LYS A 43 28.25 -15.54 -9.22
N LYS A 44 28.40 -16.86 -9.08
CA LYS A 44 27.42 -17.84 -9.55
C LYS A 44 26.04 -17.41 -9.04
N LYS A 45 25.09 -17.12 -9.94
CA LYS A 45 23.67 -17.00 -9.58
C LYS A 45 23.28 -18.33 -8.92
N LYS A 46 22.99 -18.33 -7.61
CA LYS A 46 22.33 -19.47 -6.99
C LYS A 46 21.02 -19.67 -7.74
N GLU A 47 20.88 -20.82 -8.37
CA GLU A 47 19.66 -21.23 -9.05
C GLU A 47 18.54 -21.30 -8.00
N ARG A 48 17.44 -20.61 -8.28
CA ARG A 48 16.36 -20.42 -7.33
C ARG A 48 15.48 -21.65 -7.34
N ALA A 49 15.11 -22.15 -6.15
CA ALA A 49 14.16 -23.26 -6.04
C ALA A 49 12.84 -22.90 -6.74
N PRO A 50 12.30 -23.79 -7.59
CA PRO A 50 11.06 -23.53 -8.32
C PRO A 50 9.90 -23.26 -7.34
N SER A 51 8.99 -22.37 -7.74
CA SER A 51 7.73 -22.18 -7.04
C SER A 51 6.87 -23.44 -7.21
N PRO A 52 6.03 -23.82 -6.24
CA PRO A 52 5.02 -24.86 -6.46
C PRO A 52 4.17 -24.52 -7.69
N GLU A 53 3.78 -25.53 -8.47
CA GLU A 53 2.80 -25.35 -9.54
C GLU A 53 1.44 -25.06 -8.91
N ILE A 54 0.86 -23.91 -9.27
CA ILE A 54 -0.45 -23.47 -8.81
C ILE A 54 -1.35 -23.46 -10.05
N GLU A 55 -2.36 -24.33 -10.03
CA GLU A 55 -3.39 -24.41 -11.04
C GLU A 55 -4.74 -24.06 -10.41
N PHE A 56 -5.60 -23.37 -11.17
CA PHE A 56 -6.94 -23.00 -10.74
C PHE A 56 -7.85 -22.94 -11.97
N ASP A 57 -9.10 -23.40 -11.81
CA ASP A 57 -10.09 -23.40 -12.88
C ASP A 57 -10.87 -22.08 -12.96
N ASN A 58 -10.99 -21.38 -11.83
CA ASN A 58 -11.74 -20.13 -11.71
C ASN A 58 -10.85 -19.05 -11.08
N LEU A 59 -10.47 -18.07 -11.89
CA LEU A 59 -9.61 -16.96 -11.48
C LEU A 59 -10.25 -16.10 -10.38
N GLU A 60 -11.55 -15.78 -10.52
CA GLU A 60 -12.29 -14.94 -9.57
C GLU A 60 -12.28 -15.56 -8.17
N LYS A 61 -12.54 -16.87 -8.11
CA LYS A 61 -12.51 -17.66 -6.87
C LYS A 61 -11.09 -17.69 -6.30
N PHE A 62 -10.09 -18.02 -7.11
CA PHE A 62 -8.70 -18.13 -6.69
C PHE A 62 -8.14 -16.84 -6.06
N VAL A 63 -8.46 -15.67 -6.62
CA VAL A 63 -7.91 -14.40 -6.11
C VAL A 63 -8.55 -13.95 -4.78
N MET A 64 -9.74 -14.45 -4.47
CA MET A 64 -10.50 -14.13 -3.26
C MET A 64 -10.27 -15.14 -2.12
N GLU A 65 -9.94 -16.39 -2.46
CA GLU A 65 -9.67 -17.45 -1.49
C GLU A 65 -8.34 -17.24 -0.74
N PRO A 66 -8.29 -17.57 0.57
CA PRO A 66 -7.04 -17.61 1.31
C PRO A 66 -6.02 -18.56 0.66
N ALA A 67 -4.74 -18.22 0.71
CA ALA A 67 -3.71 -19.17 0.32
C ALA A 67 -3.81 -20.46 1.16
N PRO A 68 -3.62 -21.64 0.56
CA PRO A 68 -3.61 -22.90 1.29
C PRO A 68 -2.55 -22.90 2.41
N GLN A 69 -2.87 -23.52 3.54
CA GLN A 69 -1.92 -23.65 4.63
C GLN A 69 -0.65 -24.39 4.18
N GLY A 70 0.50 -23.97 4.71
CA GLY A 70 1.81 -24.51 4.32
C GLY A 70 2.31 -24.06 2.93
N THR A 71 1.45 -23.43 2.12
CA THR A 71 1.81 -22.99 0.77
C THR A 71 2.17 -21.50 0.76
N THR A 72 3.18 -21.16 -0.03
CA THR A 72 3.52 -19.75 -0.33
C THR A 72 3.20 -19.47 -1.79
N VAL A 73 2.22 -18.61 -2.02
CA VAL A 73 1.90 -18.13 -3.36
C VAL A 73 2.89 -17.01 -3.70
N LYS A 74 3.75 -17.28 -4.68
CA LYS A 74 4.79 -16.34 -5.11
C LYS A 74 4.33 -15.60 -6.36
N CYS A 75 4.32 -14.28 -6.30
CA CYS A 75 3.85 -13.43 -7.40
C CYS A 75 4.88 -12.36 -7.76
N ARG A 76 4.60 -11.69 -8.88
CA ARG A 76 5.34 -10.54 -9.40
C ARG A 76 4.36 -9.41 -9.70
N VAL A 77 4.65 -8.24 -9.14
CA VAL A 77 3.93 -7.00 -9.43
C VAL A 77 4.75 -6.20 -10.44
N THR A 78 4.11 -5.80 -11.53
CA THR A 78 4.70 -4.92 -12.55
C THR A 78 3.90 -3.63 -12.62
N ARG A 79 4.59 -2.50 -12.63
CA ARG A 79 4.00 -1.16 -12.74
C ARG A 79 4.19 -0.64 -14.17
N ASP A 80 3.12 -0.27 -14.85
CA ASP A 80 3.15 0.36 -16.16
C ASP A 80 2.86 1.86 -16.04
N GLN A 81 3.90 2.68 -16.18
CA GLN A 81 3.83 4.14 -16.13
C GLN A 81 3.96 4.80 -17.50
N ARG A 82 3.87 4.02 -18.60
CA ARG A 82 4.15 4.53 -19.95
C ARG A 82 3.07 5.50 -20.45
N GLY A 83 3.46 6.74 -20.71
CA GLY A 83 2.61 7.82 -21.22
C GLY A 83 2.25 8.86 -20.15
N MET A 84 1.99 10.10 -20.56
CA MET A 84 1.78 11.25 -19.65
C MET A 84 0.70 10.97 -18.58
N ASP A 85 -0.42 10.35 -19.00
CA ASP A 85 -1.53 9.99 -18.12
C ASP A 85 -1.22 8.83 -17.15
N LYS A 86 -0.30 7.93 -17.52
CA LYS A 86 0.10 6.77 -16.71
C LYS A 86 1.23 7.08 -15.73
N SER A 87 1.94 8.20 -15.92
CA SER A 87 2.89 8.71 -14.91
C SER A 87 2.15 9.02 -13.58
N MET A 88 1.02 9.71 -13.67
CA MET A 88 0.21 10.11 -12.50
C MET A 88 -0.75 9.00 -12.00
N TYR A 89 -1.20 8.13 -12.91
CA TYR A 89 -2.15 7.06 -12.61
C TYR A 89 -1.68 5.73 -13.21
N PRO A 90 -0.56 5.19 -12.70
CA PRO A 90 0.04 3.98 -13.23
C PRO A 90 -0.88 2.77 -13.10
N LEU A 91 -0.75 1.85 -14.04
CA LEU A 91 -1.38 0.54 -13.98
C LEU A 91 -0.45 -0.43 -13.27
N TYR A 92 -1.02 -1.32 -12.47
CA TYR A 92 -0.30 -2.36 -11.76
C TYR A 92 -0.85 -3.71 -12.19
N PHE A 93 0.03 -4.67 -12.43
CA PHE A 93 -0.36 -6.02 -12.80
C PHE A 93 0.29 -7.03 -11.86
N LEU A 94 -0.51 -7.94 -11.33
CA LEU A 94 -0.09 -9.08 -10.54
C LEU A 94 -0.10 -10.34 -11.41
N HIS A 95 1.02 -11.06 -11.40
CA HIS A 95 1.14 -12.36 -12.04
C HIS A 95 1.72 -13.37 -11.06
N LEU A 96 1.39 -14.65 -11.20
CA LEU A 96 2.15 -15.72 -10.56
C LEU A 96 3.60 -15.70 -11.04
N ASP A 97 4.53 -15.94 -10.13
CA ASP A 97 5.97 -16.05 -10.42
C ASP A 97 6.31 -17.50 -10.79
N ASN A 98 5.69 -17.96 -11.87
CA ASN A 98 5.91 -19.23 -12.56
C ASN A 98 6.45 -18.96 -13.99
N GLU A 99 6.80 -20.02 -14.72
CA GLU A 99 7.36 -19.89 -16.07
C GLU A 99 6.40 -19.18 -17.04
N LYS A 100 5.10 -19.47 -16.92
CA LYS A 100 4.03 -18.90 -17.75
C LYS A 100 3.70 -17.44 -17.42
N LYS A 101 4.11 -16.94 -16.24
CA LYS A 101 3.70 -15.66 -15.66
C LYS A 101 2.18 -15.47 -15.71
N THR A 102 1.44 -16.42 -15.16
CA THR A 102 -0.03 -16.42 -15.20
C THR A 102 -0.59 -15.13 -14.61
N PHE A 103 -1.40 -14.39 -15.36
CA PHE A 103 -2.04 -13.16 -14.89
C PHE A 103 -3.06 -13.45 -13.78
N LEU A 104 -3.13 -12.56 -12.78
CA LEU A 104 -4.07 -12.66 -11.67
C LEU A 104 -4.96 -11.41 -11.53
N LEU A 105 -4.34 -10.25 -11.37
CA LEU A 105 -5.06 -9.01 -11.04
C LEU A 105 -4.44 -7.81 -11.75
N ALA A 106 -5.28 -6.85 -12.13
CA ALA A 106 -4.87 -5.52 -12.53
C ALA A 106 -5.39 -4.49 -11.51
N GLY A 107 -4.63 -3.43 -11.29
CA GLY A 107 -4.96 -2.38 -10.34
C GLY A 107 -4.63 -1.00 -10.89
N ARG A 108 -5.51 -0.02 -10.68
CA ARG A 108 -5.25 1.38 -11.09
C ARG A 108 -5.88 2.39 -10.15
N LYS A 109 -5.14 3.45 -9.85
CA LYS A 109 -5.64 4.62 -9.13
C LYS A 109 -6.67 5.36 -10.00
N ARG A 110 -7.83 5.66 -9.44
CA ARG A 110 -8.90 6.40 -10.11
C ARG A 110 -8.52 7.85 -10.29
N LYS A 111 -8.82 8.38 -11.48
CA LYS A 111 -8.83 9.82 -11.75
C LYS A 111 -10.03 10.47 -11.03
N LYS A 112 -9.94 11.77 -10.73
CA LYS A 112 -11.05 12.59 -10.20
C LYS A 112 -11.67 12.05 -8.90
N SER A 113 -10.84 11.53 -7.99
CA SER A 113 -11.28 11.15 -6.64
C SER A 113 -10.61 12.07 -5.63
N ALA A 114 -11.39 12.60 -4.67
CA ALA A 114 -10.88 13.47 -3.60
C ALA A 114 -9.83 12.75 -2.72
N THR A 115 -9.97 11.43 -2.59
CA THR A 115 -9.00 10.56 -1.94
C THR A 115 -8.45 9.53 -2.92
N SER A 116 -7.29 8.94 -2.58
CA SER A 116 -6.72 7.84 -3.36
C SER A 116 -7.61 6.61 -3.34
N ASN A 117 -8.13 6.23 -4.50
CA ASN A 117 -8.98 5.05 -4.66
C ASN A 117 -8.42 4.20 -5.79
N TYR A 118 -8.15 2.92 -5.55
CA TYR A 118 -7.73 1.99 -6.59
C TYR A 118 -8.86 1.02 -6.91
N LEU A 119 -9.09 0.78 -8.19
CA LEU A 119 -9.91 -0.33 -8.67
C LEU A 119 -9.01 -1.53 -8.93
N ILE A 120 -9.48 -2.71 -8.55
CA ILE A 120 -8.82 -3.99 -8.74
C ILE A 120 -9.75 -4.86 -9.60
N SER A 121 -9.20 -5.46 -10.65
CA SER A 121 -9.92 -6.22 -11.67
C SER A 121 -9.20 -7.54 -11.99
N ILE A 122 -9.95 -8.58 -12.36
CA ILE A 122 -9.42 -9.82 -12.94
C ILE A 122 -9.30 -9.73 -14.47
N ASP A 123 -9.44 -8.54 -15.04
CA ASP A 123 -9.22 -8.24 -16.45
C ASP A 123 -8.17 -7.14 -16.59
N ALA A 124 -7.12 -7.41 -17.36
CA ALA A 124 -6.04 -6.47 -17.61
C ALA A 124 -6.45 -5.30 -18.53
N THR A 125 -7.53 -5.46 -19.29
CA THR A 125 -8.02 -4.51 -20.29
C THR A 125 -9.13 -3.62 -19.76
N ASP A 126 -9.95 -4.12 -18.83
CA ASP A 126 -11.02 -3.36 -18.18
C ASP A 126 -10.75 -3.11 -16.69
N LEU A 127 -10.58 -1.83 -16.36
CA LEU A 127 -10.40 -1.28 -15.00
C LEU A 127 -11.52 -0.29 -14.64
N SER A 128 -12.71 -0.51 -15.19
CA SER A 128 -13.90 0.27 -14.88
C SER A 128 -14.63 -0.27 -13.65
N ARG A 129 -15.43 0.56 -12.99
CA ARG A 129 -16.21 0.15 -11.80
C ARG A 129 -17.47 -0.64 -12.17
N GLY A 130 -17.99 -0.44 -13.38
CA GLY A 130 -19.17 -1.12 -13.89
C GLY A 130 -18.83 -2.30 -14.82
N GLY A 131 -17.55 -2.61 -14.98
CA GLY A 131 -17.11 -3.77 -15.71
C GLY A 131 -17.38 -5.04 -14.91
N ASP A 132 -17.73 -6.11 -15.61
CA ASP A 132 -18.07 -7.40 -15.00
C ASP A 132 -16.88 -8.03 -14.25
N ASN A 133 -15.66 -7.61 -14.60
CA ASN A 133 -14.40 -8.15 -14.06
C ASN A 133 -13.86 -7.39 -12.83
N PHE A 134 -14.60 -6.40 -12.31
CA PHE A 134 -14.25 -5.70 -11.09
C PHE A 134 -14.38 -6.62 -9.87
N ILE A 135 -13.29 -6.82 -9.11
CA ILE A 135 -13.25 -7.75 -7.97
C ILE A 135 -13.01 -7.07 -6.62
N GLY A 136 -12.47 -5.85 -6.61
CA GLY A 136 -12.23 -5.16 -5.34
C GLY A 136 -11.77 -3.71 -5.46
N LYS A 137 -11.82 -3.00 -4.33
CA LYS A 137 -11.47 -1.57 -4.25
C LYS A 137 -10.61 -1.29 -3.02
N LEU A 138 -9.49 -0.59 -3.21
CA LEU A 138 -8.72 0.03 -2.13
C LEU A 138 -9.15 1.50 -1.99
N SER A 139 -9.66 1.89 -0.82
CA SER A 139 -10.11 3.25 -0.52
C SER A 139 -9.23 3.87 0.55
N ASN A 140 -8.66 5.03 0.27
CA ASN A 140 -8.00 5.86 1.28
C ASN A 140 -9.03 6.75 1.98
N LEU A 141 -9.03 6.74 3.30
CA LEU A 141 -9.94 7.56 4.13
C LEU A 141 -9.27 8.85 4.60
N MET A 142 -7.99 8.81 5.00
CA MET A 142 -7.32 9.91 5.71
C MET A 142 -5.82 10.00 5.42
N GLY A 143 -5.37 9.69 4.20
CA GLY A 143 -3.96 9.72 3.82
C GLY A 143 -3.13 8.54 4.33
N THR A 144 -3.42 8.04 5.52
CA THR A 144 -2.65 6.99 6.20
C THR A 144 -3.46 5.75 6.60
N LYS A 145 -4.78 5.77 6.38
CA LYS A 145 -5.68 4.65 6.65
C LYS A 145 -6.39 4.24 5.37
N PHE A 146 -6.33 2.96 5.04
CA PHE A 146 -6.93 2.38 3.85
C PHE A 146 -7.86 1.23 4.23
N THR A 147 -8.94 1.06 3.47
CA THR A 147 -9.84 -0.09 3.56
C THR A 147 -9.96 -0.75 2.20
N VAL A 148 -9.87 -2.08 2.19
CA VAL A 148 -10.06 -2.94 1.01
C VAL A 148 -11.47 -3.50 1.05
N PHE A 149 -12.20 -3.35 -0.05
CA PHE A 149 -13.55 -3.87 -0.23
C PHE A 149 -13.60 -4.89 -1.37
N ASP A 150 -14.55 -5.81 -1.31
CA ASP A 150 -14.92 -6.66 -2.46
C ASP A 150 -15.73 -5.85 -3.51
N ASN A 151 -16.28 -6.56 -4.49
CA ASN A 151 -17.01 -5.99 -5.62
C ASN A 151 -18.49 -5.70 -5.37
N ALA A 152 -19.01 -6.06 -4.19
CA ALA A 152 -20.42 -5.84 -3.84
C ALA A 152 -20.75 -4.35 -3.61
N LEU A 153 -22.03 -4.05 -3.35
CA LEU A 153 -22.53 -2.68 -3.31
C LEU A 153 -22.13 -1.93 -2.04
N ASN A 154 -21.98 -0.62 -2.14
CA ASN A 154 -21.85 0.22 -0.95
C ASN A 154 -23.14 0.08 -0.10
N PRO A 155 -23.08 -0.09 1.25
CA PRO A 155 -24.26 -0.18 2.10
C PRO A 155 -25.38 0.82 1.80
N GLU A 156 -25.04 2.07 1.50
CA GLU A 156 -26.01 3.13 1.13
C GLU A 156 -26.79 2.87 -0.17
N LYS A 157 -26.33 1.91 -0.97
CA LYS A 157 -26.94 1.49 -2.25
C LYS A 157 -27.31 0.00 -2.25
N ALA A 158 -27.12 -0.69 -1.14
CA ALA A 158 -27.42 -2.11 -1.01
C ALA A 158 -28.93 -2.31 -0.78
N LEU A 159 -29.38 -3.57 -0.87
CA LEU A 159 -30.72 -3.95 -0.47
C LEU A 159 -30.92 -3.74 1.04
N PRO A 160 -32.16 -3.54 1.52
CA PRO A 160 -32.44 -3.34 2.94
C PRO A 160 -31.96 -4.48 3.86
N ASP A 161 -31.88 -5.70 3.33
CA ASP A 161 -31.41 -6.89 4.04
C ASP A 161 -29.87 -7.03 4.05
N MET A 162 -29.15 -6.11 3.40
CA MET A 162 -27.69 -6.09 3.27
C MET A 162 -27.08 -7.32 2.58
N SER A 163 -27.89 -8.14 1.90
CA SER A 163 -27.44 -9.39 1.27
C SER A 163 -26.40 -9.16 0.17
N ASN A 164 -26.49 -8.03 -0.55
CA ASN A 164 -25.58 -7.62 -1.60
C ASN A 164 -24.62 -6.48 -1.19
N ALA A 165 -24.48 -6.24 0.12
CA ALA A 165 -23.57 -5.25 0.64
C ALA A 165 -22.12 -5.76 0.64
N ARG A 166 -21.20 -4.86 0.31
CA ARG A 166 -19.76 -5.11 0.27
C ARG A 166 -19.18 -5.50 1.62
N GLN A 167 -18.17 -6.33 1.55
CA GLN A 167 -17.37 -6.73 2.69
C GLN A 167 -16.12 -5.87 2.81
N GLU A 168 -15.58 -5.77 4.02
CA GLU A 168 -14.22 -5.28 4.25
C GLU A 168 -13.25 -6.46 4.29
N LEU A 169 -12.31 -6.50 3.35
CA LEU A 169 -11.34 -7.59 3.21
C LEU A 169 -10.05 -7.34 3.99
N ALA A 170 -9.66 -6.07 4.15
CA ALA A 170 -8.51 -5.67 4.93
C ALA A 170 -8.59 -4.18 5.29
N ALA A 171 -7.95 -3.79 6.38
CA ALA A 171 -7.64 -2.41 6.71
C ALA A 171 -6.12 -2.27 6.86
N ILE A 172 -5.56 -1.21 6.28
CA ILE A 172 -4.14 -0.88 6.37
C ILE A 172 -3.99 0.46 7.07
N ILE A 173 -3.17 0.48 8.12
CA ILE A 173 -2.93 1.66 8.94
C ILE A 173 -1.42 1.93 8.91
N TYR A 174 -1.04 3.09 8.41
CA TYR A 174 0.31 3.61 8.54
C TYR A 174 0.33 4.57 9.71
N GLU A 175 1.14 4.28 10.72
CA GLU A 175 1.31 5.21 11.84
C GLU A 175 2.04 6.47 11.35
N THR A 176 1.46 7.63 11.66
CA THR A 176 2.10 8.93 11.44
C THR A 176 3.07 9.20 12.58
N ASN A 177 4.31 9.52 12.26
CA ASN A 177 5.28 10.00 13.25
C ASN A 177 4.95 11.45 13.60
N VAL A 178 4.00 11.66 14.51
CA VAL A 178 3.72 12.97 15.08
C VAL A 178 4.74 13.19 16.21
N LEU A 179 5.49 14.30 16.19
CA LEU A 179 6.59 14.69 17.11
C LEU A 179 8.03 14.30 16.74
N GLY A 180 8.35 13.95 15.49
CA GLY A 180 9.76 13.88 15.04
C GLY A 180 10.58 12.73 15.67
N MET A 181 9.92 11.75 16.28
CA MET A 181 10.56 10.51 16.70
C MET A 181 11.02 9.74 15.46
N LYS A 182 12.34 9.70 15.24
CA LYS A 182 12.98 8.93 14.18
C LYS A 182 12.90 7.44 14.52
N GLY A 183 11.81 6.80 14.12
CA GLY A 183 11.62 5.35 14.21
C GLY A 183 11.19 4.77 12.84
N PRO A 184 11.47 3.49 12.57
CA PRO A 184 10.94 2.80 11.40
C PRO A 184 9.43 2.96 11.31
N ARG A 185 8.91 3.28 10.11
CA ARG A 185 7.45 3.41 9.88
C ARG A 185 6.74 2.15 10.36
N ARG A 186 5.71 2.32 11.19
CA ARG A 186 4.85 1.22 11.65
C ARG A 186 3.63 1.11 10.74
N MET A 187 3.35 -0.10 10.31
CA MET A 187 2.26 -0.47 9.44
C MET A 187 1.52 -1.64 10.09
N SER A 188 0.25 -1.42 10.43
CA SER A 188 -0.66 -2.46 10.90
C SER A 188 -1.61 -2.84 9.78
N VAL A 189 -1.87 -4.14 9.65
CA VAL A 189 -2.83 -4.70 8.70
C VAL A 189 -3.83 -5.53 9.48
N ILE A 190 -5.10 -5.19 9.38
CA ILE A 190 -6.20 -5.89 10.04
C ILE A 190 -6.99 -6.61 8.97
N ILE A 191 -7.21 -7.91 9.15
CA ILE A 191 -8.03 -8.72 8.24
C ILE A 191 -9.11 -9.45 9.05
N PRO A 192 -10.24 -9.83 8.41
CA PRO A 192 -11.21 -10.70 9.06
C PRO A 192 -10.57 -12.02 9.49
N GLY A 193 -11.06 -12.58 10.60
CA GLY A 193 -10.65 -13.87 11.13
C GLY A 193 -11.10 -15.03 10.25
N MET A 194 -10.60 -16.20 10.58
CA MET A 194 -10.89 -17.45 9.88
C MET A 194 -11.75 -18.35 10.77
N ASP A 195 -12.68 -19.09 10.17
CA ASP A 195 -13.50 -20.07 10.86
C ASP A 195 -12.78 -21.44 10.98
N ARG A 196 -13.52 -22.47 11.37
CA ARG A 196 -12.98 -23.83 11.59
C ARG A 196 -12.64 -24.54 10.28
N ASP A 197 -13.23 -24.11 9.18
CA ASP A 197 -13.02 -24.67 7.85
C ASP A 197 -11.89 -23.94 7.11
N ASN A 198 -11.21 -23.01 7.80
CA ASN A 198 -10.18 -22.12 7.27
C ASN A 198 -10.71 -21.14 6.22
N GLU A 199 -12.02 -20.86 6.28
CA GLU A 199 -12.67 -19.86 5.46
C GLU A 199 -12.76 -18.53 6.21
N ARG A 200 -12.79 -17.45 5.44
CA ARG A 200 -12.83 -16.09 6.01
C ARG A 200 -14.21 -15.83 6.59
N VAL A 201 -14.28 -15.40 7.85
CA VAL A 201 -15.52 -14.89 8.46
C VAL A 201 -15.88 -13.54 7.82
N PRO A 202 -16.99 -13.43 7.06
CA PRO A 202 -17.37 -12.19 6.39
C PRO A 202 -17.58 -11.03 7.35
N LEU A 203 -17.02 -9.85 7.04
CA LEU A 203 -17.29 -8.61 7.76
C LEU A 203 -18.02 -7.63 6.84
N ARG A 204 -19.33 -7.47 7.06
CA ARG A 204 -20.20 -6.54 6.33
C ARG A 204 -20.69 -5.42 7.25
N PRO A 205 -20.16 -4.19 7.14
CA PRO A 205 -20.70 -3.05 7.87
C PRO A 205 -22.14 -2.75 7.39
N ARG A 206 -23.09 -2.65 8.32
CA ARG A 206 -24.53 -2.53 7.99
C ARG A 206 -24.98 -1.14 7.57
N ASN A 207 -24.26 -0.09 7.96
CA ASN A 207 -24.47 1.25 7.44
C ASN A 207 -23.19 2.09 7.65
N SER A 208 -23.12 3.29 7.07
CA SER A 208 -21.98 4.20 7.23
C SER A 208 -21.91 4.86 8.63
N GLN A 209 -22.96 4.72 9.45
CA GLN A 209 -23.13 5.27 10.80
C GLN A 209 -22.86 4.26 11.94
N ASP A 210 -22.77 2.96 11.65
CA ASP A 210 -22.73 1.87 12.64
C ASP A 210 -21.31 1.61 13.11
N TYR A 211 -20.32 2.31 12.53
CA TYR A 211 -18.95 2.36 13.04
C TYR A 211 -18.39 0.97 13.41
N ASP A 212 -18.67 -0.05 12.59
CA ASP A 212 -18.25 -1.43 12.88
C ASP A 212 -17.39 -2.06 11.78
N GLY A 213 -16.80 -1.24 10.91
CA GLY A 213 -15.74 -1.66 10.00
C GLY A 213 -14.43 -2.01 10.72
N LEU A 214 -13.51 -2.66 10.01
CA LEU A 214 -12.21 -3.13 10.51
C LEU A 214 -11.43 -2.00 11.21
N LEU A 215 -11.40 -0.81 10.63
CA LEU A 215 -10.68 0.34 11.19
C LEU A 215 -11.24 0.79 12.53
N ILE A 216 -12.57 0.78 12.70
CA ILE A 216 -13.19 1.21 13.95
C ILE A 216 -13.08 0.12 15.01
N ARG A 217 -13.31 -1.14 14.63
CA ARG A 217 -13.10 -2.28 15.54
C ARG A 217 -11.69 -2.28 16.12
N HIS A 218 -10.68 -2.08 15.28
CA HIS A 218 -9.29 -1.94 15.70
C HIS A 218 -9.09 -0.73 16.64
N GLN A 219 -9.61 0.45 16.29
CA GLN A 219 -9.51 1.65 17.16
C GLN A 219 -10.13 1.42 18.54
N ASN A 220 -11.24 0.71 18.60
CA ASN A 220 -11.94 0.36 19.84
C ASN A 220 -11.39 -0.90 20.52
N ARG A 221 -10.29 -1.48 20.03
CA ARG A 221 -9.68 -2.74 20.50
C ARG A 221 -10.63 -3.94 20.50
N ARG A 222 -11.67 -3.92 19.66
CA ARG A 222 -12.59 -5.04 19.43
C ARG A 222 -11.96 -6.00 18.42
N MET A 223 -11.14 -6.92 18.90
CA MET A 223 -10.36 -7.86 18.06
C MET A 223 -11.00 -9.25 17.91
N GLU A 224 -12.26 -9.40 18.34
CA GLU A 224 -13.03 -10.63 18.14
C GLU A 224 -13.20 -10.93 16.65
N ASN A 225 -12.86 -12.16 16.25
CA ASN A 225 -12.88 -12.60 14.86
C ASN A 225 -12.07 -11.70 13.91
N LEU A 226 -10.99 -11.07 14.39
CA LEU A 226 -10.05 -10.29 13.59
C LEU A 226 -8.63 -10.83 13.78
N ILE A 227 -7.81 -10.65 12.74
CA ILE A 227 -6.38 -10.96 12.79
C ILE A 227 -5.62 -9.66 12.59
N GLU A 228 -4.78 -9.34 13.57
CA GLU A 228 -3.85 -8.21 13.52
C GLU A 228 -2.48 -8.69 13.06
N LEU A 229 -1.98 -8.04 12.02
CA LEU A 229 -0.66 -8.22 11.45
C LEU A 229 0.09 -6.89 11.50
N HIS A 230 1.41 -6.96 11.52
CA HIS A 230 2.25 -5.76 11.54
C HIS A 230 3.47 -5.94 10.64
N ASN A 231 4.10 -4.83 10.24
CA ASN A 231 5.36 -4.93 9.51
C ASN A 231 6.48 -5.39 10.43
N LYS A 232 7.26 -6.38 9.95
CA LYS A 232 8.41 -6.88 10.68
C LYS A 232 9.45 -5.76 10.86
N THR A 233 9.90 -5.58 12.10
CA THR A 233 10.97 -4.63 12.41
C THR A 233 12.30 -5.12 11.82
N PRO A 234 13.00 -4.29 11.03
CA PRO A 234 14.30 -4.65 10.50
C PRO A 234 15.34 -4.95 11.59
N VAL A 235 16.18 -5.96 11.37
CA VAL A 235 17.26 -6.32 12.28
C VAL A 235 18.53 -5.58 11.87
N TRP A 236 19.32 -5.11 12.86
CA TRP A 236 20.62 -4.52 12.60
C TRP A 236 21.58 -5.56 12.03
N ASN A 237 22.20 -5.26 10.89
CA ASN A 237 23.28 -6.05 10.32
C ASN A 237 24.60 -5.29 10.46
N GLU A 238 25.53 -5.85 11.24
CA GLU A 238 26.84 -5.27 11.50
C GLU A 238 27.73 -5.21 10.25
N GLU A 239 27.66 -6.21 9.36
CA GLU A 239 28.48 -6.27 8.15
C GLU A 239 28.15 -5.13 7.17
N THR A 240 26.87 -4.76 7.10
CA THR A 240 26.38 -3.70 6.21
C THR A 240 26.09 -2.39 6.93
N ALA A 241 26.34 -2.32 8.25
CA ALA A 241 26.03 -1.19 9.13
C ALA A 241 24.63 -0.60 8.87
N SER A 242 23.63 -1.46 8.71
CA SER A 242 22.28 -1.05 8.30
C SER A 242 21.20 -2.00 8.80
N HIS A 243 19.98 -1.48 8.92
CA HIS A 243 18.78 -2.23 9.23
C HIS A 243 18.28 -3.00 8.01
N VAL A 244 18.23 -4.33 8.10
CA VAL A 244 17.86 -5.21 6.97
C VAL A 244 16.77 -6.22 7.35
N LEU A 245 16.03 -6.66 6.35
CA LEU A 245 15.14 -7.82 6.42
C LEU A 245 15.67 -8.91 5.49
N ASN A 246 15.55 -10.17 5.91
CA ASN A 246 15.94 -11.30 5.07
C ASN A 246 14.79 -11.71 4.15
N PHE A 247 14.90 -11.35 2.87
CA PHE A 247 13.93 -11.70 1.83
C PHE A 247 14.24 -13.02 1.11
N ASN A 248 15.19 -13.82 1.59
CA ASN A 248 15.63 -15.09 0.99
C ASN A 248 15.96 -14.96 -0.52
N GLY A 249 16.56 -13.83 -0.90
CA GLY A 249 16.91 -13.53 -2.29
C GLY A 249 15.74 -13.14 -3.20
N ARG A 250 14.51 -13.01 -2.69
CA ARG A 250 13.35 -12.54 -3.47
C ARG A 250 13.44 -11.05 -3.80
N VAL A 251 14.00 -10.26 -2.88
CA VAL A 251 14.17 -8.81 -3.04
C VAL A 251 15.65 -8.53 -3.25
N THR A 252 15.96 -7.73 -4.28
CA THR A 252 17.34 -7.50 -4.73
C THR A 252 17.73 -6.03 -4.79
N GLN A 253 16.78 -5.11 -4.66
CA GLN A 253 17.04 -3.67 -4.65
C GLN A 253 16.53 -3.04 -3.36
N ALA A 254 17.30 -2.09 -2.81
CA ALA A 254 16.88 -1.30 -1.66
C ALA A 254 15.68 -0.40 -2.04
N SER A 255 14.69 -0.32 -1.14
CA SER A 255 13.53 0.55 -1.29
C SER A 255 12.80 0.67 0.04
N ILE A 256 12.23 1.84 0.33
CA ILE A 256 11.27 2.04 1.43
C ILE A 256 9.99 1.19 1.29
N LYS A 257 9.77 0.60 0.11
CA LYS A 257 8.65 -0.31 -0.18
C LYS A 257 8.97 -1.76 0.14
N ASN A 258 10.18 -2.07 0.61
CA ASN A 258 10.53 -3.43 1.00
C ASN A 258 10.01 -3.68 2.43
N PHE A 259 9.07 -4.61 2.59
CA PHE A 259 8.54 -4.96 3.89
C PHE A 259 8.09 -6.42 3.95
N GLN A 260 8.05 -6.96 5.17
CA GLN A 260 7.41 -8.22 5.50
C GLN A 260 6.27 -7.91 6.47
N ILE A 261 5.12 -8.55 6.28
CA ILE A 261 4.00 -8.51 7.20
C ILE A 261 4.00 -9.82 7.97
N VAL A 262 4.01 -9.71 9.30
CA VAL A 262 4.06 -10.84 10.23
C VAL A 262 2.84 -10.83 11.13
N HIS A 263 2.50 -12.02 11.62
CA HIS A 263 1.50 -12.16 12.66
C HIS A 263 2.08 -11.78 14.03
N SER A 264 1.26 -11.17 14.89
CA SER A 264 1.73 -10.55 16.15
C SER A 264 2.26 -11.53 17.21
N LYS A 265 2.00 -12.83 17.08
CA LYS A 265 2.34 -13.83 18.12
C LYS A 265 3.63 -14.60 17.85
N ASP A 266 3.94 -14.89 16.60
CA ASP A 266 4.88 -15.95 16.21
C ASP A 266 5.82 -15.55 15.06
N ASP A 267 5.83 -14.27 14.66
CA ASP A 267 6.76 -13.73 13.66
C ASP A 267 6.65 -14.41 12.27
N TYR A 268 5.57 -15.18 12.08
CA TYR A 268 5.25 -15.90 10.86
C TYR A 268 5.01 -14.90 9.72
N ILE A 269 5.81 -14.99 8.67
CA ILE A 269 5.72 -14.09 7.50
C ILE A 269 4.51 -14.47 6.67
N VAL A 270 3.43 -13.70 6.82
CA VAL A 270 2.18 -13.83 6.08
C VAL A 270 2.32 -13.26 4.67
N MET A 271 3.03 -12.15 4.53
CA MET A 271 3.25 -11.48 3.24
C MET A 271 4.64 -10.87 3.18
N GLN A 272 5.25 -10.89 1.99
CA GLN A 272 6.53 -10.26 1.71
C GLN A 272 6.43 -9.48 0.41
N PHE A 273 6.85 -8.22 0.43
CA PHE A 273 6.86 -7.35 -0.73
C PHE A 273 8.19 -6.63 -0.86
N GLY A 274 8.69 -6.47 -2.09
CA GLY A 274 9.86 -5.64 -2.32
C GLY A 274 10.33 -5.56 -3.76
N ARG A 275 11.25 -4.63 -4.01
CA ARG A 275 11.72 -4.25 -5.34
C ARG A 275 12.81 -5.19 -5.86
N ILE A 276 12.71 -5.53 -7.14
CA ILE A 276 13.75 -6.29 -7.85
C ILE A 276 14.33 -5.56 -9.06
N ALA A 277 13.54 -4.67 -9.68
CA ALA A 277 13.98 -3.77 -10.73
C ALA A 277 13.14 -2.49 -10.70
N ASP A 278 13.42 -1.58 -11.64
CA ASP A 278 12.53 -0.45 -11.90
C ASP A 278 11.17 -0.98 -12.31
N ASP A 279 10.12 -0.47 -11.67
CA ASP A 279 8.73 -0.86 -11.92
C ASP A 279 8.41 -2.34 -11.73
N ILE A 280 9.29 -3.12 -11.09
CA ILE A 280 9.10 -4.54 -10.87
C ILE A 280 9.37 -4.92 -9.42
N PHE A 281 8.40 -5.61 -8.83
CA PHE A 281 8.40 -6.02 -7.44
C PHE A 281 8.00 -7.48 -7.31
N THR A 282 8.47 -8.14 -6.26
CA THR A 282 7.98 -9.45 -5.83
C THR A 282 6.91 -9.28 -4.78
N LEU A 283 5.88 -10.09 -4.84
CA LEU A 283 4.83 -10.15 -3.83
C LEU A 283 4.57 -11.62 -3.50
N ASP A 284 4.92 -12.06 -2.30
CA ASP A 284 4.65 -13.41 -1.84
C ASP A 284 3.65 -13.34 -0.69
N TYR A 285 2.67 -14.24 -0.66
CA TYR A 285 1.69 -14.31 0.42
C TYR A 285 1.38 -15.76 0.82
N LYS A 286 0.90 -15.92 2.05
CA LYS A 286 0.54 -17.20 2.67
C LYS A 286 -0.79 -17.08 3.42
N TYR A 287 -1.33 -18.21 3.84
CA TYR A 287 -2.47 -18.25 4.76
C TYR A 287 -2.25 -17.28 5.94
N PRO A 288 -3.26 -16.49 6.35
CA PRO A 288 -4.66 -16.47 5.90
C PRO A 288 -4.98 -15.47 4.77
N MET A 289 -3.96 -14.95 4.07
CA MET A 289 -4.14 -13.89 3.08
C MET A 289 -4.55 -14.42 1.70
N CYS A 290 -5.42 -13.70 0.98
CA CYS A 290 -5.74 -13.93 -0.43
C CYS A 290 -5.00 -12.96 -1.38
N ALA A 291 -5.06 -13.21 -2.69
CA ALA A 291 -4.39 -12.38 -3.69
C ALA A 291 -4.89 -10.93 -3.69
N VAL A 292 -6.21 -10.72 -3.59
CA VAL A 292 -6.79 -9.36 -3.56
C VAL A 292 -6.31 -8.57 -2.35
N GLN A 293 -6.25 -9.18 -1.16
CA GLN A 293 -5.69 -8.52 0.02
C GLN A 293 -4.22 -8.19 -0.16
N ALA A 294 -3.40 -9.17 -0.54
CA ALA A 294 -1.96 -8.99 -0.71
C ALA A 294 -1.66 -7.88 -1.74
N PHE A 295 -2.38 -7.89 -2.86
CA PHE A 295 -2.23 -6.88 -3.90
C PHE A 295 -2.66 -5.50 -3.43
N ALA A 296 -3.78 -5.37 -2.73
CA ALA A 296 -4.24 -4.11 -2.18
C ALA A 296 -3.27 -3.52 -1.13
N ILE A 297 -2.68 -4.36 -0.29
CA ILE A 297 -1.63 -3.96 0.67
C ILE A 297 -0.37 -3.46 -0.08
N ALA A 298 0.01 -4.12 -1.17
CA ALA A 298 1.10 -3.64 -2.03
C ALA A 298 0.74 -2.28 -2.67
N LEU A 299 -0.47 -2.12 -3.20
CA LEU A 299 -0.96 -0.87 -3.80
C LEU A 299 -0.94 0.30 -2.81
N SER A 300 -1.32 0.09 -1.54
CA SER A 300 -1.27 1.15 -0.52
C SER A 300 0.16 1.63 -0.23
N SER A 301 1.18 0.82 -0.51
CA SER A 301 2.59 1.22 -0.37
C SER A 301 3.07 2.18 -1.46
N PHE A 302 2.40 2.19 -2.63
CA PHE A 302 2.70 3.11 -3.73
C PHE A 302 2.02 4.46 -3.58
N ASP A 303 0.96 4.56 -2.78
CA ASP A 303 0.29 5.82 -2.53
C ASP A 303 1.16 6.72 -1.65
N GLY A 304 1.38 7.95 -2.12
CA GLY A 304 2.13 8.99 -1.40
C GLY A 304 1.40 9.36 -0.10
N LYS A 305 2.12 9.38 1.01
CA LYS A 305 1.58 9.68 2.34
C LYS A 305 2.25 10.95 2.84
N ILE A 306 1.52 12.06 2.75
CA ILE A 306 2.00 13.42 3.07
C ILE A 306 2.54 13.55 4.51
N ALA A 307 2.20 12.62 5.42
CA ALA A 307 2.56 12.68 6.84
C ALA A 307 3.47 11.52 7.33
N CYS A 308 4.07 10.75 6.41
CA CYS A 308 4.94 9.64 6.80
C CYS A 308 6.41 9.84 6.42
N GLU A 309 6.79 10.96 5.81
CA GLU A 309 8.17 11.27 5.40
C GLU A 309 9.13 11.47 6.56
#